data_AF-A0A1L5PT42-F1
#
_entry.id   AF-A0A1L5PT42-F1
#
_cell.length_a   1.000
_cell.length_b   1.000
_cell.length_c   1.000
_cell.angle_alpha   90.00
_cell.angle_beta   90.00
_cell.angle_gamma   90.00
#
_symmetry.space_group_name_H-M   'P 1'
#
loop_
_entity.id
_entity.type
_entity.pdbx_description
1 polymer ?
#
loop_
_entity_poly.entity_id
_entity_poly.type
_entity_poly.pdbx_seq_one_letter_code
_entity_poly.pdbx_strand_id
1 'polypeptide(L)'
;MNALTLGLACFLVCAAGHAAENGYHLGDQAQVLDDRVMYTIGGGSAAGAPSSLYRPSGLGVGLSWRANMMCGNMNLSNTLQNQLNGATQGFQQIMGNVIQNATQAVMSLPAMIIQRANPGLYELLSNGVLQGRIDFDRSKLTCQAMAARMADKVDQAGWGALAQNQEMQHNLEQSDGDAVVAVKNTESNNGNNGVSWVGGQKAGGHGQAPIRVTSDVVKAGYNLLHNRSVEDTSAIGSGCQTGAICQAWSTPEEASEWATRVLGETEVETCDDCETLRVSAGAGLTPLIQETYTQHLEGLERMLSGAEQPTPENLGKVSSPLLPVSRGVIEGLRDDPDQNLLARRLASETALSSVIYKAMLLQRTLLAGSREPNVASAQPATTALDSNGETLEREIRLLQTELQVRQLLATNTVSLVLDRHAGGADASRSIDQRDPQPDRLRRADQGRSAP
;
A
#
# COMPACT_ATOMS: atom_id res chain seq x y z
N MET A 1 36.11 46.66 70.88
CA MET A 1 35.61 45.66 71.85
C MET A 1 34.49 44.87 71.18
N ASN A 2 34.67 43.53 71.11
CA ASN A 2 33.70 42.45 70.84
C ASN A 2 33.12 42.33 69.42
N ALA A 3 33.53 41.34 68.60
CA ALA A 3 33.13 39.90 68.58
C ALA A 3 31.78 39.72 67.84
N LEU A 4 31.66 39.19 66.61
CA LEU A 4 31.97 37.87 66.02
C LEU A 4 30.95 36.77 66.39
N THR A 5 29.98 36.50 65.48
CA THR A 5 29.21 35.25 65.28
C THR A 5 28.47 35.31 63.93
N LEU A 6 28.97 34.63 62.88
CA LEU A 6 28.50 33.34 62.32
C LEU A 6 27.00 33.26 61.95
N GLY A 7 26.72 33.15 60.64
CA GLY A 7 25.41 32.82 60.06
C GLY A 7 25.59 32.00 58.79
N LEU A 8 25.07 30.78 58.83
CA LEU A 8 25.32 29.59 58.00
C LEU A 8 24.77 29.68 56.56
N ALA A 9 25.39 28.91 55.67
CA ALA A 9 25.10 28.76 54.26
C ALA A 9 23.70 28.21 53.92
N CYS A 10 23.17 28.63 52.77
CA CYS A 10 22.29 27.82 51.93
C CYS A 10 22.43 28.27 50.46
N PHE A 11 23.47 27.77 49.77
CA PHE A 11 23.50 27.80 48.30
C PHE A 11 22.49 26.76 47.82
N LEU A 12 21.25 27.18 47.57
CA LEU A 12 20.35 26.43 46.71
C LEU A 12 20.97 26.44 45.31
N VAL A 13 21.62 25.32 44.96
CA VAL A 13 21.81 24.96 43.56
C VAL A 13 20.41 24.66 43.03
N CYS A 14 19.77 25.67 42.44
CA CYS A 14 18.65 25.44 41.56
C CYS A 14 19.20 24.63 40.38
N ALA A 15 19.04 23.31 40.43
CA ALA A 15 19.01 22.51 39.22
C ALA A 15 17.90 23.12 38.36
N ALA A 16 18.29 23.90 37.35
CA ALA A 16 17.40 24.33 36.30
C ALA A 16 16.97 23.08 35.55
N GLY A 17 15.98 22.37 36.07
CA GLY A 17 15.19 21.44 35.29
C GLY A 17 14.71 22.22 34.09
N HIS A 18 15.28 21.92 32.93
CA HIS A 18 14.77 22.43 31.67
C HIS A 18 13.37 21.85 31.56
N ALA A 19 12.38 22.66 31.93
CA ALA A 19 11.00 22.38 31.66
C ALA A 19 10.92 22.20 30.13
N ALA A 20 10.52 21.00 29.71
CA ALA A 20 10.28 20.66 28.32
C ALA A 20 9.31 21.68 27.73
N GLU A 21 9.80 22.56 26.86
CA GLU A 21 8.95 23.40 26.03
C GLU A 21 8.11 22.51 25.10
N ASN A 22 6.88 22.97 24.86
CA ASN A 22 5.85 22.31 24.06
C ASN A 22 6.38 21.92 22.66
N GLY A 23 6.62 20.63 22.42
CA GLY A 23 7.02 20.18 21.08
C GLY A 23 7.47 18.73 20.95
N TYR A 24 7.17 17.84 21.90
CA TYR A 24 7.51 16.42 21.72
C TYR A 24 6.48 15.75 20.82
N HIS A 25 6.87 15.46 19.57
CA HIS A 25 6.13 14.56 18.71
C HIS A 25 6.67 13.13 18.84
N LEU A 26 5.78 12.13 18.66
CA LEU A 26 6.21 10.74 18.52
C LEU A 26 7.20 10.65 17.35
N GLY A 27 8.36 10.01 17.59
CA GLY A 27 9.46 9.97 16.63
C GLY A 27 10.52 11.07 16.81
N ASP A 28 10.25 12.12 17.59
CA ASP A 28 11.29 13.07 17.97
C ASP A 28 12.29 12.43 18.93
N GLN A 29 13.56 12.74 18.70
CA GLN A 29 14.65 12.32 19.58
C GLN A 29 15.09 13.52 20.41
N ALA A 30 14.93 13.43 21.73
CA ALA A 30 15.54 14.39 22.64
C ALA A 30 17.06 14.43 22.42
N GLN A 31 17.70 15.56 22.71
CA GLN A 31 19.16 15.60 22.76
C GLN A 31 19.66 14.60 23.82
N VAL A 32 20.15 13.45 23.36
CA VAL A 32 20.75 12.45 24.23
C VAL A 32 22.20 12.85 24.47
N LEU A 33 22.58 13.02 25.74
CA LEU A 33 23.94 13.38 26.13
C LEU A 33 24.93 12.19 25.99
N ASP A 34 24.41 10.96 25.95
CA ASP A 34 25.18 9.72 25.80
C ASP A 34 24.59 8.82 24.69
N ASP A 35 25.31 8.75 23.57
CA ASP A 35 24.99 7.89 22.43
C ASP A 35 24.81 6.42 22.82
N ARG A 36 25.55 5.93 23.83
CA ARG A 36 25.44 4.54 24.28
C ARG A 36 24.05 4.25 24.85
N VAL A 37 23.48 5.18 25.61
CA VAL A 37 22.12 5.02 26.15
C VAL A 37 21.12 4.94 25.00
N MET A 38 21.24 5.83 24.02
CA MET A 38 20.37 5.90 22.85
C MET A 38 20.30 4.55 22.10
N TYR A 39 21.44 3.96 21.76
CA TYR A 39 21.47 2.69 21.01
C TYR A 39 21.07 1.49 21.87
N THR A 40 21.36 1.50 23.18
CA THR A 40 21.02 0.38 24.07
C THR A 40 19.50 0.26 24.31
N ILE A 41 18.79 1.40 24.35
CA ILE A 41 17.33 1.43 24.54
C ILE A 41 16.54 1.43 23.23
N GLY A 42 17.22 1.54 22.08
CA GLY A 42 16.58 1.61 20.76
C GLY A 42 15.97 2.97 20.41
N GLY A 43 16.49 4.06 21.01
CA GLY A 43 16.05 5.43 20.77
C GLY A 43 15.11 6.02 21.83
N GLY A 44 14.82 7.31 21.70
CA GLY A 44 14.04 8.09 22.69
C GLY A 44 12.52 7.86 22.68
N SER A 45 11.99 7.13 21.69
CA SER A 45 10.56 6.87 21.55
C SER A 45 10.30 5.38 21.33
N ALA A 46 9.38 4.81 22.11
CA ALA A 46 8.97 3.41 21.98
C ALA A 46 8.18 3.12 20.68
N ALA A 47 7.66 4.17 20.03
CA ALA A 47 6.98 4.08 18.74
C ALA A 47 7.59 5.07 17.75
N GLY A 48 7.67 4.67 16.48
CA GLY A 48 8.14 5.53 15.40
C GLY A 48 7.21 6.74 15.16
N ALA A 49 7.65 7.65 14.29
CA ALA A 49 6.84 8.78 13.90
C ALA A 49 5.47 8.32 13.36
N PRO A 50 4.37 9.03 13.69
CA PRO A 50 3.06 8.69 13.18
C PRO A 50 3.07 8.73 11.65
N SER A 51 2.43 7.75 11.02
CA SER A 51 2.37 7.65 9.55
C SER A 51 1.79 8.93 8.91
N SER A 52 0.80 9.51 9.59
CA SER A 52 0.25 10.83 9.32
C SER A 52 -0.32 11.41 10.61
N LEU A 53 -0.32 12.73 10.73
CA LEU A 53 -0.96 13.48 11.81
C LEU A 53 -2.38 13.96 11.46
N TYR A 54 -2.82 13.73 10.22
CA TYR A 54 -4.18 14.03 9.81
C TYR A 54 -5.14 12.95 10.27
N ARG A 55 -6.37 13.35 10.60
CA ARG A 55 -7.49 12.44 10.74
C ARG A 55 -8.19 12.35 9.37
N PRO A 56 -8.12 11.21 8.66
CA PRO A 56 -8.81 11.08 7.38
C PRO A 56 -10.30 11.33 7.55
N SER A 57 -10.86 12.18 6.69
CA SER A 57 -12.31 12.38 6.63
C SER A 57 -12.98 11.11 6.09
N GLY A 58 -14.13 10.75 6.64
CA GLY A 58 -14.90 9.63 6.12
C GLY A 58 -15.34 9.92 4.68
N LEU A 59 -14.94 9.08 3.72
CA LEU A 59 -15.46 9.13 2.37
C LEU A 59 -16.81 8.40 2.32
N GLY A 60 -17.89 9.16 2.30
CA GLY A 60 -19.23 8.64 2.07
C GLY A 60 -19.59 8.74 0.59
N VAL A 61 -19.62 7.61 -0.11
CA VAL A 61 -20.28 7.53 -1.43
C VAL A 61 -21.60 6.80 -1.21
N GLY A 62 -22.72 7.50 -1.45
CA GLY A 62 -24.08 7.00 -1.22
C GLY A 62 -24.55 5.92 -2.20
N LEU A 63 -23.67 5.44 -3.08
CA LEU A 63 -23.96 4.37 -4.04
C LEU A 63 -23.50 3.03 -3.45
N SER A 64 -24.35 2.46 -2.60
CA SER A 64 -24.19 1.10 -2.10
C SER A 64 -24.36 0.11 -3.25
N TRP A 65 -23.26 -0.31 -3.87
CA TRP A 65 -23.20 -1.42 -4.81
C TRP A 65 -23.60 -2.74 -4.11
N ARG A 66 -24.84 -3.19 -4.34
CA ARG A 66 -25.29 -4.52 -3.91
C ARG A 66 -25.71 -5.29 -5.15
N ALA A 67 -24.81 -6.13 -5.66
CA ALA A 67 -25.06 -7.00 -6.82
C ALA A 67 -26.38 -7.80 -6.69
N ASN A 68 -26.74 -8.21 -5.46
CA ASN A 68 -27.98 -8.96 -5.17
C ASN A 68 -29.27 -8.12 -5.31
N MET A 69 -29.17 -6.78 -5.33
CA MET A 69 -30.33 -5.89 -5.52
C MET A 69 -30.51 -5.47 -6.99
N MET A 70 -29.49 -5.57 -7.83
CA MET A 70 -29.55 -5.04 -9.20
C MET A 70 -30.55 -5.79 -10.09
N CYS A 71 -30.49 -7.11 -10.13
CA CYS A 71 -31.46 -7.91 -10.89
C CYS A 71 -32.88 -7.84 -10.28
N GLY A 72 -33.02 -7.36 -9.04
CA GLY A 72 -34.30 -7.12 -8.37
C GLY A 72 -35.01 -5.85 -8.86
N ASN A 73 -34.28 -4.89 -9.44
CA ASN A 73 -34.84 -3.65 -9.97
C ASN A 73 -35.48 -3.81 -11.37
N MET A 74 -35.38 -5.00 -11.97
CA MET A 74 -36.04 -5.33 -13.23
C MET A 74 -37.57 -5.38 -13.04
N ASN A 75 -38.29 -4.62 -13.86
CA ASN A 75 -39.74 -4.46 -13.79
C ASN A 75 -40.43 -5.07 -15.02
N LEU A 76 -41.18 -6.15 -14.78
CA LEU A 76 -41.94 -6.83 -15.84
C LEU A 76 -42.99 -5.93 -16.48
N SER A 77 -43.66 -5.06 -15.71
CA SER A 77 -44.67 -4.14 -16.25
C SER A 77 -44.06 -3.14 -17.23
N ASN A 78 -42.93 -2.54 -16.87
CA ASN A 78 -42.23 -1.57 -17.72
C ASN A 78 -41.62 -2.26 -18.95
N THR A 79 -41.06 -3.46 -18.77
CA THR A 79 -40.60 -4.31 -19.87
C THR A 79 -41.73 -4.64 -20.84
N LEU A 80 -42.88 -5.11 -20.33
CA LEU A 80 -44.05 -5.41 -21.17
C LEU A 80 -44.59 -4.16 -21.84
N GLN A 81 -44.66 -3.03 -21.15
CA GLN A 81 -45.10 -1.75 -21.72
C GLN A 81 -44.21 -1.34 -22.90
N ASN A 82 -42.90 -1.41 -22.75
CA ASN A 82 -41.96 -1.02 -23.80
C ASN A 82 -41.89 -2.02 -24.96
N GLN A 83 -41.93 -3.33 -24.69
CA GLN A 83 -42.00 -4.37 -25.74
C GLN A 83 -43.29 -4.26 -26.54
N LEU A 84 -44.42 -4.04 -25.86
CA LEU A 84 -45.71 -3.83 -26.51
C LEU A 84 -45.74 -2.48 -27.22
N ASN A 85 -45.08 -1.43 -26.71
CA ASN A 85 -44.95 -0.15 -27.39
C ASN A 85 -44.11 -0.27 -28.69
N GLY A 86 -43.04 -1.07 -28.69
CA GLY A 86 -42.28 -1.41 -29.89
C GLY A 86 -43.12 -2.19 -30.92
N ALA A 87 -43.98 -3.10 -30.45
CA ALA A 87 -44.99 -3.75 -31.28
C ALA A 87 -46.15 -2.81 -31.67
N THR A 88 -46.34 -1.68 -30.96
CA THR A 88 -47.47 -0.77 -31.18
C THR A 88 -47.39 0.11 -32.41
N GLN A 89 -46.27 0.21 -33.13
CA GLN A 89 -46.30 0.87 -34.43
C GLN A 89 -47.25 0.15 -35.41
N GLY A 90 -47.39 -1.17 -35.31
CA GLY A 90 -48.47 -1.91 -36.01
C GLY A 90 -49.85 -1.75 -35.38
N PHE A 91 -49.91 -1.53 -34.07
CA PHE A 91 -51.16 -1.42 -33.28
C PHE A 91 -51.82 -0.03 -33.42
N GLN A 92 -51.03 1.05 -33.50
CA GLN A 92 -51.47 2.42 -33.78
C GLN A 92 -52.05 2.54 -35.19
N GLN A 93 -51.48 1.81 -36.16
CA GLN A 93 -51.97 1.75 -37.54
C GLN A 93 -53.29 0.96 -37.67
N ILE A 94 -53.53 0.00 -36.77
CA ILE A 94 -54.79 -0.77 -36.69
C ILE A 94 -55.85 -0.01 -35.86
N MET A 95 -55.46 0.70 -34.80
CA MET A 95 -56.37 1.51 -33.96
C MET A 95 -56.95 2.72 -34.70
N GLY A 96 -56.25 3.26 -35.71
CA GLY A 96 -56.77 4.33 -36.57
C GLY A 96 -58.07 3.97 -37.31
N ASN A 97 -58.37 2.66 -37.46
CA ASN A 97 -59.56 2.17 -38.15
C ASN A 97 -60.63 1.54 -37.22
N VAL A 98 -60.42 1.52 -35.90
CA VAL A 98 -61.32 0.82 -34.94
C VAL A 98 -62.06 1.77 -33.99
N ILE A 99 -61.69 3.06 -33.92
CA ILE A 99 -62.34 4.07 -33.05
C ILE A 99 -63.63 4.66 -33.69
N GLN A 100 -64.50 3.83 -34.26
CA GLN A 100 -65.87 4.28 -34.59
C GLN A 100 -67.02 3.33 -34.22
N ASN A 101 -66.78 2.07 -33.80
CA ASN A 101 -67.90 1.12 -33.66
C ASN A 101 -67.85 0.18 -32.45
N ALA A 102 -67.67 0.69 -31.22
CA ALA A 102 -67.93 -0.13 -30.04
C ALA A 102 -68.35 0.70 -28.82
N THR A 103 -69.64 1.00 -28.70
CA THR A 103 -70.25 1.42 -27.44
C THR A 103 -71.18 0.31 -26.96
N GLN A 104 -70.95 -0.17 -25.74
CA GLN A 104 -71.78 -1.04 -24.89
C GLN A 104 -71.60 -2.58 -25.01
N ALA A 105 -70.73 -3.16 -24.16
CA ALA A 105 -70.99 -4.41 -23.41
C ALA A 105 -69.88 -4.76 -22.38
N VAL A 106 -70.18 -4.55 -21.09
CA VAL A 106 -69.90 -5.36 -19.87
C VAL A 106 -68.54 -6.12 -19.71
N MET A 107 -67.63 -5.50 -18.94
CA MET A 107 -67.14 -5.89 -17.58
C MET A 107 -66.74 -7.34 -17.19
N SER A 108 -66.41 -8.29 -18.08
CA SER A 108 -65.67 -9.48 -17.58
C SER A 108 -64.65 -10.17 -18.49
N LEU A 109 -64.53 -9.85 -19.78
CA LEU A 109 -63.59 -10.57 -20.64
C LEU A 109 -62.99 -9.65 -21.73
N PRO A 110 -61.96 -8.85 -21.40
CA PRO A 110 -61.21 -8.10 -22.42
C PRO A 110 -60.66 -9.03 -23.51
N ALA A 111 -60.17 -10.21 -23.12
CA ALA A 111 -59.66 -11.23 -24.03
C ALA A 111 -60.71 -11.73 -25.04
N MET A 112 -61.89 -12.15 -24.59
CA MET A 112 -62.90 -12.79 -25.44
C MET A 112 -63.63 -11.79 -26.34
N ILE A 113 -63.77 -10.53 -25.91
CA ILE A 113 -64.29 -9.44 -26.74
C ILE A 113 -63.27 -9.10 -27.84
N ILE A 114 -61.98 -8.99 -27.52
CA ILE A 114 -60.94 -8.73 -28.52
C ILE A 114 -60.82 -9.91 -29.49
N GLN A 115 -60.91 -11.16 -29.03
CA GLN A 115 -60.95 -12.34 -29.91
C GLN A 115 -62.10 -12.29 -30.93
N ARG A 116 -63.29 -11.84 -30.50
CA ARG A 116 -64.45 -11.74 -31.39
C ARG A 116 -64.43 -10.52 -32.30
N ALA A 117 -63.90 -9.39 -31.81
CA ALA A 117 -63.84 -8.14 -32.56
C ALA A 117 -62.67 -8.11 -33.56
N ASN A 118 -61.52 -8.68 -33.18
CA ASN A 118 -60.34 -8.82 -34.01
C ASN A 118 -59.46 -9.99 -33.51
N PRO A 119 -59.66 -11.22 -34.02
CA PRO A 119 -58.89 -12.39 -33.60
C PRO A 119 -57.38 -12.22 -33.81
N GLY A 120 -56.97 -11.49 -34.86
CA GLY A 120 -55.55 -11.18 -35.11
C GLY A 120 -54.94 -10.28 -34.04
N LEU A 121 -55.70 -9.33 -33.48
CA LEU A 121 -55.25 -8.48 -32.38
C LEU A 121 -55.08 -9.27 -31.09
N TYR A 122 -55.99 -10.21 -30.81
CA TYR A 122 -55.87 -11.08 -29.66
C TYR A 122 -54.64 -11.99 -29.76
N GLU A 123 -54.41 -12.59 -30.93
CA GLU A 123 -53.24 -13.43 -31.17
C GLU A 123 -51.94 -12.63 -31.00
N LEU A 124 -51.87 -11.40 -31.54
CA LEU A 124 -50.73 -10.49 -31.36
C LEU A 124 -50.51 -10.10 -29.89
N LEU A 125 -51.57 -9.82 -29.13
CA LEU A 125 -51.44 -9.50 -27.70
C LEU A 125 -51.04 -10.71 -26.86
N SER A 126 -51.65 -11.87 -27.12
CA SER A 126 -51.35 -13.13 -26.42
C SER A 126 -49.91 -13.57 -26.69
N ASN A 127 -49.49 -13.55 -27.95
CA ASN A 127 -48.13 -13.90 -28.35
C ASN A 127 -47.12 -12.84 -27.90
N GLY A 128 -47.46 -11.55 -27.97
CA GLY A 128 -46.61 -10.45 -27.53
C GLY A 128 -46.35 -10.42 -26.02
N VAL A 129 -47.38 -10.67 -25.20
CA VAL A 129 -47.22 -10.78 -23.74
C VAL A 129 -46.43 -12.02 -23.34
N LEU A 130 -46.64 -13.15 -24.03
CA LEU A 130 -45.86 -14.37 -23.80
C LEU A 130 -44.38 -14.15 -24.16
N GLN A 131 -44.11 -13.57 -25.34
CA GLN A 131 -42.76 -13.24 -25.78
C GLN A 131 -42.08 -12.27 -24.81
N GLY A 132 -42.78 -11.21 -24.38
CA GLY A 132 -42.24 -10.25 -23.42
C GLY A 132 -41.91 -10.85 -22.04
N ARG A 133 -42.66 -11.87 -21.59
CA ARG A 133 -42.30 -12.63 -20.37
C ARG A 133 -41.06 -13.49 -20.57
N ILE A 134 -40.95 -14.18 -21.71
CA ILE A 134 -39.77 -14.99 -22.04
C ILE A 134 -38.53 -14.11 -22.13
N ASP A 135 -38.63 -12.94 -22.77
CA ASP A 135 -37.53 -11.99 -22.90
C ASP A 135 -37.15 -11.39 -21.54
N PHE A 136 -38.12 -11.08 -20.69
CA PHE A 136 -37.88 -10.67 -19.31
C PHE A 136 -37.15 -11.76 -18.49
N ASP A 137 -37.62 -13.00 -18.56
CA ASP A 137 -37.00 -14.12 -17.84
C ASP A 137 -35.58 -14.39 -18.34
N ARG A 138 -35.35 -14.31 -19.66
CA ARG A 138 -34.02 -14.36 -20.26
C ARG A 138 -33.13 -13.25 -19.71
N SER A 139 -33.61 -12.00 -19.73
CA SER A 139 -32.86 -10.86 -19.21
C SER A 139 -32.48 -11.01 -17.74
N LYS A 140 -33.40 -11.53 -16.93
CA LYS A 140 -33.15 -11.83 -15.51
C LYS A 140 -32.08 -12.90 -15.33
N LEU A 141 -32.12 -13.97 -16.11
CA LEU A 141 -31.10 -15.02 -16.10
C LEU A 141 -29.73 -14.48 -16.56
N THR A 142 -29.70 -13.61 -17.58
CA THR A 142 -28.46 -12.94 -18.01
C THR A 142 -27.89 -12.07 -16.90
N CYS A 143 -28.72 -11.28 -16.21
CA CYS A 143 -28.30 -10.48 -15.06
C CYS A 143 -27.74 -11.36 -13.91
N GLN A 144 -28.43 -12.45 -13.58
CA GLN A 144 -27.97 -13.40 -12.56
C GLN A 144 -26.64 -14.07 -12.96
N ALA A 145 -26.46 -14.40 -14.24
CA ALA A 145 -25.22 -14.97 -14.75
C ALA A 145 -24.06 -13.95 -14.69
N MET A 146 -24.31 -12.68 -14.99
CA MET A 146 -23.31 -11.61 -14.85
C MET A 146 -22.92 -11.39 -13.38
N ALA A 147 -23.88 -11.41 -12.46
CA ALA A 147 -23.60 -11.30 -11.04
C ALA A 147 -22.80 -12.51 -10.51
N ALA A 148 -23.14 -13.73 -10.95
CA ALA A 148 -22.42 -14.95 -10.56
C ALA A 148 -20.95 -14.95 -11.01
N ARG A 149 -20.65 -14.40 -12.21
CA ARG A 149 -19.26 -14.31 -12.71
C ARG A 149 -18.33 -13.46 -11.83
N MET A 150 -18.86 -12.51 -11.06
CA MET A 150 -18.07 -11.74 -10.10
C MET A 150 -17.67 -12.54 -8.87
N ALA A 151 -18.49 -13.51 -8.45
CA ALA A 151 -18.25 -14.28 -7.23
C ALA A 151 -17.13 -15.33 -7.41
N ASP A 152 -16.97 -15.85 -8.62
CA ASP A 152 -16.11 -17.01 -8.89
C ASP A 152 -14.74 -16.66 -9.50
N LYS A 153 -14.41 -15.37 -9.72
CA LYS A 153 -13.20 -14.99 -10.49
C LYS A 153 -12.40 -13.84 -9.90
N VAL A 154 -11.15 -14.15 -9.55
CA VAL A 154 -10.09 -13.22 -9.07
C VAL A 154 -9.24 -12.68 -10.24
N ASP A 155 -9.50 -13.16 -11.46
CA ASP A 155 -8.70 -12.89 -12.66
C ASP A 155 -9.32 -11.77 -13.52
N GLN A 156 -8.72 -11.43 -14.67
CA GLN A 156 -9.21 -10.48 -15.68
C GLN A 156 -10.73 -10.53 -15.92
N ALA A 157 -11.31 -11.73 -15.96
CA ALA A 157 -12.75 -11.92 -16.14
C ALA A 157 -13.61 -11.28 -15.04
N GLY A 158 -13.07 -11.09 -13.82
CA GLY A 158 -13.69 -10.37 -12.72
C GLY A 158 -13.81 -8.87 -13.00
N TRP A 159 -12.83 -8.26 -13.67
CA TRP A 159 -12.86 -6.84 -14.04
C TRP A 159 -13.86 -6.55 -15.15
N GLY A 160 -13.89 -7.39 -16.18
CA GLY A 160 -14.92 -7.30 -17.23
C GLY A 160 -16.33 -7.50 -16.65
N ALA A 161 -16.51 -8.47 -15.74
CA ALA A 161 -17.77 -8.66 -15.04
C ALA A 161 -18.14 -7.45 -14.18
N LEU A 162 -17.18 -6.82 -13.48
CA LEU A 162 -17.43 -5.60 -12.73
C LEU A 162 -17.91 -4.47 -13.65
N ALA A 163 -17.23 -4.23 -14.77
CA ALA A 163 -17.62 -3.20 -15.75
C ALA A 163 -19.02 -3.45 -16.33
N GLN A 164 -19.31 -4.69 -16.76
CA GLN A 164 -20.63 -5.08 -17.25
C GLN A 164 -21.74 -4.89 -16.20
N ASN A 165 -21.44 -5.18 -14.94
CA ASN A 165 -22.40 -4.98 -13.85
C ASN A 165 -22.66 -3.49 -13.60
N GLN A 166 -21.61 -2.65 -13.58
CA GLN A 166 -21.73 -1.19 -13.53
C GLN A 166 -22.60 -0.62 -14.64
N GLU A 167 -22.38 -1.12 -15.85
CA GLU A 167 -23.17 -0.76 -17.01
C GLU A 167 -24.63 -1.23 -16.89
N MET A 168 -24.86 -2.46 -16.43
CA MET A 168 -26.20 -3.01 -16.18
C MET A 168 -27.00 -2.16 -15.19
N GLN A 169 -26.38 -1.76 -14.08
CA GLN A 169 -27.06 -0.91 -13.11
C GLN A 169 -27.49 0.41 -13.73
N HIS A 170 -26.54 1.06 -14.42
CA HIS A 170 -26.80 2.33 -15.07
C HIS A 170 -27.94 2.20 -16.09
N ASN A 171 -27.90 1.17 -16.93
CA ASN A 171 -28.92 0.94 -17.95
C ASN A 171 -30.30 0.58 -17.37
N LEU A 172 -30.37 -0.13 -16.24
CA LEU A 172 -31.63 -0.37 -15.53
C LEU A 172 -32.23 0.93 -14.97
N GLU A 173 -31.40 1.80 -14.40
CA GLU A 173 -31.83 3.11 -13.91
C GLU A 173 -32.33 4.01 -15.06
N GLN A 174 -31.64 4.00 -16.21
CA GLN A 174 -32.02 4.80 -17.38
C GLN A 174 -33.26 4.27 -18.12
N SER A 175 -33.56 2.98 -18.01
CA SER A 175 -34.67 2.32 -18.72
C SER A 175 -35.93 2.11 -17.86
N ASP A 176 -35.99 2.75 -16.68
CA ASP A 176 -37.07 2.56 -15.70
C ASP A 176 -37.27 1.07 -15.34
N GLY A 177 -36.17 0.30 -15.26
CA GLY A 177 -36.20 -1.13 -14.95
C GLY A 177 -36.64 -2.05 -16.10
N ASP A 178 -36.70 -1.58 -17.36
CA ASP A 178 -36.90 -2.46 -18.51
C ASP A 178 -35.72 -3.42 -18.67
N ALA A 179 -35.98 -4.70 -18.37
CA ALA A 179 -34.95 -5.72 -18.35
C ALA A 179 -34.37 -6.01 -19.73
N VAL A 180 -35.15 -5.88 -20.80
CA VAL A 180 -34.72 -6.22 -22.16
C VAL A 180 -33.86 -5.11 -22.74
N VAL A 181 -34.30 -3.85 -22.59
CA VAL A 181 -33.51 -2.69 -23.02
C VAL A 181 -32.21 -2.61 -22.23
N ALA A 182 -32.26 -2.79 -20.91
CA ALA A 182 -31.06 -2.73 -20.08
C ALA A 182 -30.03 -3.80 -20.46
N VAL A 183 -30.46 -5.06 -20.59
CA VAL A 183 -29.58 -6.16 -21.02
C VAL A 183 -29.00 -5.91 -22.40
N LYS A 184 -29.83 -5.50 -23.36
CA LYS A 184 -29.36 -5.23 -24.74
C LYS A 184 -28.31 -4.12 -24.77
N ASN A 185 -28.53 -3.02 -24.04
CA ASN A 185 -27.57 -1.92 -23.99
C ASN A 185 -26.26 -2.34 -23.32
N THR A 186 -26.33 -3.09 -22.22
CA THR A 186 -25.14 -3.62 -21.54
C THR A 186 -24.36 -4.58 -22.42
N GLU A 187 -25.03 -5.51 -23.12
CA GLU A 187 -24.39 -6.41 -24.08
C GLU A 187 -23.74 -5.65 -25.25
N SER A 188 -24.29 -4.51 -25.65
CA SER A 188 -23.71 -3.68 -26.72
C SER A 188 -22.48 -2.88 -26.29
N ASN A 189 -22.37 -2.52 -25.01
CA ASN A 189 -21.26 -1.75 -24.46
C ASN A 189 -20.20 -2.61 -23.77
N ASN A 190 -20.44 -3.91 -23.59
CA ASN A 190 -19.55 -5.01 -23.17
C ASN A 190 -18.23 -4.68 -22.40
N GLY A 191 -18.23 -3.70 -21.49
CA GLY A 191 -17.02 -3.26 -20.74
C GLY A 191 -16.29 -2.05 -21.33
N ASN A 192 -16.67 -1.55 -22.50
CA ASN A 192 -16.13 -0.32 -23.11
C ASN A 192 -16.32 0.94 -22.26
N ASN A 193 -17.30 0.95 -21.33
CA ASN A 193 -17.51 2.06 -20.41
C ASN A 193 -16.62 2.02 -19.16
N GLY A 194 -15.86 0.94 -18.96
CA GLY A 194 -14.94 0.81 -17.84
C GLY A 194 -15.61 0.66 -16.48
N VAL A 195 -14.83 0.83 -15.43
CA VAL A 195 -15.29 0.83 -14.04
C VAL A 195 -15.13 2.23 -13.44
N SER A 196 -16.05 2.60 -12.55
CA SER A 196 -15.84 3.71 -11.63
C SER A 196 -14.69 3.36 -10.70
N TRP A 197 -13.64 4.18 -10.76
CA TRP A 197 -12.36 3.95 -10.12
C TRP A 197 -12.05 5.08 -9.13
N VAL A 198 -10.79 5.22 -8.71
CA VAL A 198 -10.33 6.23 -7.73
C VAL A 198 -10.89 7.61 -8.08
N GLY A 199 -11.51 8.27 -7.09
CA GLY A 199 -12.11 9.60 -7.27
C GLY A 199 -13.48 9.59 -7.98
N GLY A 200 -13.98 8.42 -8.38
CA GLY A 200 -15.25 8.24 -9.09
C GLY A 200 -15.15 8.37 -10.60
N GLN A 201 -13.95 8.61 -11.15
CA GLN A 201 -13.73 8.67 -12.60
C GLN A 201 -13.82 7.29 -13.24
N LYS A 202 -14.20 7.22 -14.52
CA LYS A 202 -14.21 5.95 -15.29
C LYS A 202 -12.80 5.60 -15.76
N ALA A 203 -12.39 4.35 -15.56
CA ALA A 203 -11.10 3.81 -16.00
C ALA A 203 -11.24 2.39 -16.59
N GLY A 204 -10.29 2.02 -17.43
CA GLY A 204 -10.19 0.71 -18.08
C GLY A 204 -11.16 0.48 -19.25
N GLY A 205 -12.04 1.42 -19.57
CA GLY A 205 -12.88 1.37 -20.77
C GLY A 205 -12.15 1.79 -22.05
N HIS A 206 -12.85 1.73 -23.18
CA HIS A 206 -12.32 2.14 -24.48
C HIS A 206 -11.97 3.65 -24.46
N GLY A 207 -10.72 3.99 -24.79
CA GLY A 207 -10.23 5.37 -24.77
C GLY A 207 -10.08 5.99 -23.37
N GLN A 208 -10.17 5.18 -22.31
CA GLN A 208 -9.95 5.60 -20.93
C GLN A 208 -8.52 5.25 -20.49
N ALA A 209 -8.06 5.87 -19.40
CA ALA A 209 -6.80 5.43 -18.78
C ALA A 209 -6.96 4.00 -18.23
N PRO A 210 -5.91 3.14 -18.33
CA PRO A 210 -5.96 1.82 -17.74
C PRO A 210 -6.06 1.91 -16.21
N ILE A 211 -6.70 0.92 -15.61
CA ILE A 211 -6.76 0.78 -14.15
C ILE A 211 -5.40 0.26 -13.69
N ARG A 212 -4.65 1.05 -12.92
CA ARG A 212 -3.37 0.62 -12.34
C ARG A 212 -3.57 0.31 -10.87
N VAL A 213 -3.71 -0.98 -10.55
CA VAL A 213 -4.14 -1.43 -9.21
C VAL A 213 -3.17 -0.97 -8.13
N THR A 214 -1.86 -1.04 -8.35
CA THR A 214 -0.86 -0.68 -7.32
C THR A 214 -0.69 0.83 -7.27
N SER A 215 -0.38 1.46 -8.42
CA SER A 215 -0.12 2.90 -8.50
C SER A 215 -1.30 3.73 -8.00
N ASP A 216 -2.50 3.51 -8.55
CA ASP A 216 -3.65 4.38 -8.27
C ASP A 216 -4.08 4.27 -6.80
N VAL A 217 -4.03 3.05 -6.23
CA VAL A 217 -4.37 2.81 -4.82
C VAL A 217 -3.35 3.43 -3.88
N VAL A 218 -2.06 3.38 -4.22
CA VAL A 218 -1.01 4.02 -3.41
C VAL A 218 -1.16 5.54 -3.44
N LYS A 219 -1.44 6.14 -4.60
CA LYS A 219 -1.73 7.59 -4.72
C LYS A 219 -2.94 7.97 -3.88
N ALA A 220 -4.03 7.22 -4.01
CA ALA A 220 -5.24 7.42 -3.21
C ALA A 220 -4.95 7.32 -1.71
N GLY A 221 -4.28 6.26 -1.27
CA GLY A 221 -3.92 6.03 0.13
C GLY A 221 -3.02 7.12 0.70
N TYR A 222 -2.04 7.58 -0.08
CA TYR A 222 -1.17 8.69 0.30
C TYR A 222 -1.99 9.95 0.55
N ASN A 223 -2.90 10.28 -0.37
CA ASN A 223 -3.74 11.47 -0.22
C ASN A 223 -4.76 11.35 0.92
N LEU A 224 -5.38 10.18 1.09
CA LEU A 224 -6.33 9.92 2.18
C LEU A 224 -5.68 10.09 3.55
N LEU A 225 -4.48 9.53 3.73
CA LEU A 225 -3.74 9.65 4.98
C LEU A 225 -3.39 11.10 5.29
N HIS A 226 -3.27 11.98 4.30
CA HIS A 226 -3.00 13.41 4.50
C HIS A 226 -4.25 14.29 4.38
N ASN A 227 -5.46 13.71 4.36
CA ASN A 227 -6.73 14.42 4.23
C ASN A 227 -6.79 15.34 2.99
N ARG A 228 -6.29 14.84 1.85
CA ARG A 228 -6.29 15.50 0.54
C ARG A 228 -7.28 14.82 -0.40
N SER A 229 -7.58 15.48 -1.53
CA SER A 229 -8.29 14.82 -2.62
C SER A 229 -7.49 13.62 -3.12
N VAL A 230 -8.16 12.49 -3.40
CA VAL A 230 -7.50 11.26 -3.86
C VAL A 230 -6.74 11.43 -5.18
N GLU A 231 -7.13 12.42 -5.98
CA GLU A 231 -6.53 12.74 -7.29
C GLU A 231 -5.43 13.81 -7.23
N ASP A 232 -5.13 14.35 -6.04
CA ASP A 232 -4.11 15.39 -5.89
C ASP A 232 -2.72 14.83 -6.20
N THR A 233 -1.98 15.45 -7.12
CA THR A 233 -0.64 15.03 -7.53
C THR A 233 0.48 15.90 -6.94
N SER A 234 0.13 16.99 -6.26
CA SER A 234 1.10 17.98 -5.80
C SER A 234 1.90 17.51 -4.58
N ALA A 235 3.09 18.08 -4.39
CA ALA A 235 3.91 17.84 -3.20
C ALA A 235 3.24 18.41 -1.95
N ILE A 236 3.37 17.73 -0.81
CA ILE A 236 2.76 18.16 0.46
C ILE A 236 3.45 19.41 1.04
N GLY A 237 4.77 19.55 0.80
CA GLY A 237 5.55 20.68 1.31
C GLY A 237 5.43 20.88 2.82
N SER A 238 5.12 22.09 3.25
CA SER A 238 4.96 22.45 4.68
C SER A 238 3.77 21.76 5.37
N GLY A 239 2.82 21.20 4.62
CA GLY A 239 1.72 20.42 5.16
C GLY A 239 2.13 19.08 5.77
N CYS A 240 3.39 18.66 5.65
CA CYS A 240 3.83 17.34 6.09
C CYS A 240 3.72 17.16 7.61
N GLN A 241 3.83 18.24 8.38
CA GLN A 241 3.73 18.24 9.85
C GLN A 241 4.58 17.15 10.53
N THR A 242 5.71 16.72 9.94
CA THR A 242 6.54 15.57 10.42
C THR A 242 5.92 14.17 10.29
N GLY A 243 4.87 14.00 9.47
CA GLY A 243 4.32 12.70 9.14
C GLY A 243 5.34 11.80 8.42
N ALA A 244 5.44 10.54 8.85
CA ALA A 244 6.46 9.64 8.33
C ALA A 244 6.32 9.36 6.82
N ILE A 245 5.09 9.33 6.29
CA ILE A 245 4.84 9.04 4.87
C ILE A 245 5.34 10.18 3.98
N CYS A 246 5.03 11.44 4.31
CA CYS A 246 5.46 12.59 3.53
C CYS A 246 6.95 12.91 3.68
N GLN A 247 7.60 12.43 4.75
CA GLN A 247 9.05 12.43 4.88
C GLN A 247 9.71 11.34 4.02
N ALA A 248 9.05 10.20 3.84
CA ALA A 248 9.56 9.09 3.03
C ALA A 248 9.39 9.34 1.52
N TRP A 249 8.30 9.98 1.13
CA TRP A 249 7.96 10.36 -0.23
C TRP A 249 7.32 11.75 -0.25
N SER A 250 7.86 12.65 -1.06
CA SER A 250 7.42 14.05 -1.14
C SER A 250 6.08 14.24 -1.85
N THR A 251 5.77 13.32 -2.77
CA THR A 251 4.59 13.33 -3.65
C THR A 251 3.91 11.95 -3.65
N PRO A 252 2.61 11.89 -3.98
CA PRO A 252 1.93 10.61 -4.21
C PRO A 252 2.53 9.84 -5.40
N GLU A 253 3.09 10.53 -6.39
CA GLU A 253 3.78 9.89 -7.52
C GLU A 253 5.01 9.12 -7.04
N GLU A 254 5.88 9.75 -6.25
CA GLU A 254 7.08 9.12 -5.72
C GLU A 254 6.76 7.88 -4.86
N ALA A 255 5.67 7.95 -4.07
CA ALA A 255 5.18 6.81 -3.31
C ALA A 255 4.72 5.66 -4.22
N SER A 256 4.01 6.00 -5.31
CA SER A 256 3.51 5.02 -6.28
C SER A 256 4.63 4.36 -7.10
N GLU A 257 5.63 5.13 -7.54
CA GLU A 257 6.80 4.60 -8.26
C GLU A 257 7.62 3.67 -7.35
N TRP A 258 7.77 4.04 -6.08
CA TRP A 258 8.43 3.16 -5.11
C TRP A 258 7.65 1.85 -4.94
N ALA A 259 6.32 1.93 -4.84
CA ALA A 259 5.46 0.76 -4.69
C ALA A 259 5.50 -0.16 -5.91
N THR A 260 5.43 0.39 -7.12
CA THR A 260 5.48 -0.41 -8.36
C THR A 260 6.84 -1.07 -8.57
N ARG A 261 7.94 -0.42 -8.15
CA ARG A 261 9.27 -1.05 -8.15
C ARG A 261 9.34 -2.25 -7.22
N VAL A 262 8.69 -2.21 -6.06
CA VAL A 262 8.71 -3.31 -5.08
C VAL A 262 7.74 -4.42 -5.47
N LEU A 263 6.48 -4.07 -5.69
CA LEU A 263 5.36 -5.02 -5.81
C LEU A 263 5.03 -5.38 -7.26
N GLY A 264 5.46 -4.54 -8.20
CA GLY A 264 5.03 -4.62 -9.59
C GLY A 264 3.77 -3.82 -9.84
N GLU A 265 3.18 -4.02 -11.01
CA GLU A 265 1.94 -3.37 -11.41
C GLU A 265 1.02 -4.35 -12.14
N THR A 266 -0.28 -4.19 -11.93
CA THR A 266 -1.33 -4.84 -12.70
C THR A 266 -2.16 -3.75 -13.35
N GLU A 267 -2.01 -3.63 -14.67
CA GLU A 267 -2.81 -2.73 -15.50
C GLU A 267 -3.96 -3.51 -16.12
N VAL A 268 -5.17 -2.98 -15.97
CA VAL A 268 -6.39 -3.64 -16.43
C VAL A 268 -7.20 -2.73 -17.33
N GLU A 269 -7.66 -3.32 -18.42
CA GLU A 269 -8.64 -2.76 -19.31
C GLU A 269 -9.79 -3.77 -19.52
N THR A 270 -10.96 -3.27 -19.83
CA THR A 270 -12.24 -4.00 -19.86
C THR A 270 -12.94 -3.89 -21.20
N CYS A 271 -12.38 -3.13 -22.14
CA CYS A 271 -12.83 -3.06 -23.53
C CYS A 271 -12.55 -4.35 -24.30
N ASP A 272 -13.34 -4.60 -25.35
CA ASP A 272 -13.21 -5.79 -26.19
C ASP A 272 -12.03 -5.75 -27.16
N ASP A 273 -11.57 -4.55 -27.52
CA ASP A 273 -10.57 -4.30 -28.56
C ASP A 273 -9.19 -3.89 -28.02
N CYS A 274 -8.96 -4.09 -26.72
CA CYS A 274 -7.78 -3.60 -26.01
C CYS A 274 -6.96 -4.70 -25.32
N GLU A 275 -5.76 -4.34 -24.85
CA GLU A 275 -4.90 -5.25 -24.08
C GLU A 275 -5.43 -5.32 -22.64
N THR A 276 -6.40 -6.20 -22.45
CA THR A 276 -7.22 -6.29 -21.23
C THR A 276 -6.44 -6.53 -19.93
N LEU A 277 -5.22 -7.05 -19.99
CA LEU A 277 -4.40 -7.29 -18.81
C LEU A 277 -2.92 -7.18 -19.15
N ARG A 278 -2.22 -6.32 -18.43
CA ARG A 278 -0.76 -6.20 -18.48
C ARG A 278 -0.20 -6.26 -17.07
N VAL A 279 0.69 -7.22 -16.82
CA VAL A 279 1.31 -7.43 -15.51
C VAL A 279 2.81 -7.16 -15.61
N SER A 280 3.31 -6.32 -14.73
CA SER A 280 4.74 -6.03 -14.57
C SER A 280 5.20 -6.55 -13.22
N ALA A 281 6.24 -7.39 -13.20
CA ALA A 281 6.76 -7.94 -11.95
C ALA A 281 7.53 -6.88 -11.15
N GLY A 282 7.37 -6.90 -9.83
CA GLY A 282 8.19 -6.12 -8.91
C GLY A 282 9.60 -6.70 -8.78
N ALA A 283 10.57 -5.83 -8.47
CA ALA A 283 11.95 -6.20 -8.21
C ALA A 283 12.21 -6.57 -6.73
N GLY A 284 11.22 -6.35 -5.85
CA GLY A 284 11.32 -6.54 -4.42
C GLY A 284 12.15 -5.47 -3.70
N LEU A 285 12.39 -5.67 -2.40
CA LEU A 285 13.10 -4.71 -1.53
C LEU A 285 14.63 -4.71 -1.72
N THR A 286 15.23 -5.82 -2.14
CA THR A 286 16.70 -5.99 -2.18
C THR A 286 17.45 -4.98 -3.08
N PRO A 287 16.98 -4.69 -4.31
CA PRO A 287 17.62 -3.67 -5.15
C PRO A 287 17.61 -2.28 -4.49
N LEU A 288 16.50 -1.93 -3.83
CA LEU A 288 16.37 -0.66 -3.12
C LEU A 288 17.30 -0.58 -1.90
N ILE A 289 17.56 -1.71 -1.23
CA ILE A 289 18.55 -1.79 -0.15
C ILE A 289 19.94 -1.52 -0.70
N GLN A 290 20.30 -2.09 -1.86
CA GLN A 290 21.60 -1.87 -2.48
C GLN A 290 21.82 -0.42 -2.93
N GLU A 291 20.78 0.21 -3.49
CA GLU A 291 20.79 1.63 -3.85
C GLU A 291 20.99 2.51 -2.59
N THR A 292 20.18 2.26 -1.56
CA THR A 292 20.24 3.01 -0.29
C THR A 292 21.58 2.81 0.42
N TYR A 293 22.13 1.60 0.39
CA TYR A 293 23.46 1.28 0.92
C TYR A 293 24.55 2.12 0.27
N THR A 294 24.52 2.23 -1.06
CA THR A 294 25.51 3.01 -1.81
C THR A 294 25.44 4.48 -1.42
N GLN A 295 24.23 5.05 -1.34
CA GLN A 295 24.01 6.44 -0.90
C GLN A 295 24.47 6.68 0.53
N HIS A 296 24.13 5.79 1.46
CA HIS A 296 24.52 5.91 2.86
C HIS A 296 26.04 5.76 3.04
N LEU A 297 26.68 4.83 2.33
CA LEU A 297 28.12 4.63 2.37
C LEU A 297 28.86 5.87 1.85
N GLU A 298 28.46 6.41 0.71
CA GLU A 298 29.04 7.65 0.16
C GLU A 298 28.88 8.83 1.13
N GLY A 299 27.73 8.93 1.81
CA GLY A 299 27.52 9.94 2.86
C GLY A 299 28.46 9.76 4.05
N LEU A 300 28.63 8.52 4.52
CA LEU A 300 29.53 8.20 5.64
C LEU A 300 30.99 8.47 5.26
N GLU A 301 31.44 8.04 4.09
CA GLU A 301 32.83 8.24 3.62
C GLU A 301 33.19 9.73 3.51
N ARG A 302 32.25 10.57 3.03
CA ARG A 302 32.45 12.03 2.97
C ARG A 302 32.54 12.65 4.36
N MET A 303 31.76 12.16 5.33
CA MET A 303 31.88 12.61 6.72
C MET A 303 33.16 12.10 7.39
N LEU A 304 33.55 10.84 7.18
CA LEU A 304 34.77 10.27 7.78
C LEU A 304 36.04 10.97 7.27
N SER A 305 36.11 11.24 5.96
CA SER A 305 37.21 11.99 5.34
C SER A 305 37.25 13.48 5.69
N GLY A 306 36.20 14.02 6.31
CA GLY A 306 36.07 15.44 6.64
C GLY A 306 35.64 16.33 5.48
N ALA A 307 35.29 15.76 4.33
CA ALA A 307 34.72 16.48 3.20
C ALA A 307 33.34 17.09 3.53
N GLU A 308 32.59 16.44 4.42
CA GLU A 308 31.37 16.99 5.04
C GLU A 308 31.46 16.99 6.56
N GLN A 309 30.85 18.01 7.18
CA GLN A 309 30.69 18.06 8.63
C GLN A 309 29.48 17.22 9.05
N PRO A 310 29.54 16.54 10.22
CA PRO A 310 28.42 15.79 10.81
C PRO A 310 27.37 16.76 11.40
N THR A 311 26.70 17.48 10.51
CA THR A 311 25.52 18.30 10.81
C THR A 311 24.28 17.40 10.88
N PRO A 312 23.21 17.80 11.59
CA PRO A 312 21.96 17.03 11.63
C PRO A 312 21.43 16.67 10.25
N GLU A 313 21.54 17.58 9.28
CA GLU A 313 21.12 17.34 7.89
C GLU A 313 21.96 16.27 7.19
N ASN A 314 23.28 16.27 7.36
CA ASN A 314 24.15 15.27 6.74
C ASN A 314 24.05 13.91 7.43
N LEU A 315 23.91 13.90 8.76
CA LEU A 315 23.64 12.69 9.53
C LEU A 315 22.30 12.08 9.13
N GLY A 316 21.27 12.91 8.90
CA GLY A 316 19.96 12.46 8.43
C GLY A 316 20.01 11.69 7.11
N LYS A 317 20.93 12.04 6.19
CA LYS A 317 21.10 11.36 4.88
C LYS A 317 21.66 9.94 4.97
N VAL A 318 22.35 9.60 6.05
CA VAL A 318 22.93 8.26 6.27
C VAL A 318 22.22 7.48 7.38
N SER A 319 21.21 8.12 7.97
CA SER A 319 20.41 7.60 9.07
C SER A 319 19.16 6.90 8.55
N SER A 320 18.51 6.18 9.46
CA SER A 320 17.14 5.73 9.27
C SER A 320 16.30 6.09 10.50
N PRO A 321 14.97 6.21 10.38
CA PRO A 321 14.11 6.49 11.54
C PRO A 321 14.20 5.45 12.68
N LEU A 322 14.63 4.21 12.38
CA LEU A 322 14.82 3.16 13.39
C LEU A 322 16.27 3.03 13.88
N LEU A 323 17.23 3.58 13.13
CA LEU A 323 18.65 3.55 13.42
C LEU A 323 19.27 4.89 12.98
N PRO A 324 19.18 5.92 13.82
CA PRO A 324 19.80 7.22 13.59
C PRO A 324 21.32 7.13 13.75
N VAL A 325 22.07 7.89 12.96
CA VAL A 325 23.52 8.02 13.10
C VAL A 325 23.82 9.33 13.82
N SER A 326 24.48 9.23 14.97
CA SER A 326 24.88 10.39 15.77
C SER A 326 26.24 10.94 15.35
N ARG A 327 26.54 12.17 15.77
CA ARG A 327 27.87 12.75 15.61
C ARG A 327 28.95 11.91 16.31
N GLY A 328 28.67 11.43 17.53
CA GLY A 328 29.62 10.63 18.30
C GLY A 328 29.97 9.32 17.62
N VAL A 329 29.05 8.71 16.87
CA VAL A 329 29.36 7.55 16.01
C VAL A 329 30.36 7.91 14.91
N ILE A 330 30.18 9.05 14.23
CA ILE A 330 31.13 9.48 13.19
C ILE A 330 32.51 9.78 13.79
N GLU A 331 32.56 10.46 14.94
CA GLU A 331 33.81 10.76 15.64
C GLU A 331 34.50 9.48 16.12
N GLY A 332 33.77 8.55 16.73
CA GLY A 332 34.29 7.25 17.15
C GLY A 332 34.79 6.41 15.97
N LEU A 333 34.09 6.43 14.83
CA LEU A 333 34.55 5.75 13.62
C LEU A 333 35.84 6.35 13.06
N ARG A 334 36.04 7.67 13.12
CA ARG A 334 37.29 8.30 12.65
C ARG A 334 38.51 7.86 13.46
N ASP A 335 38.32 7.58 14.74
CA ASP A 335 39.38 7.15 15.65
C ASP A 335 39.61 5.62 15.61
N ASP A 336 38.76 4.86 14.91
CA ASP A 336 38.84 3.40 14.83
C ASP A 336 39.74 2.92 13.68
N PRO A 337 40.70 1.99 13.93
CA PRO A 337 41.55 1.44 12.89
C PRO A 337 40.78 0.69 11.78
N ASP A 338 39.62 0.13 12.08
CA ASP A 338 38.75 -0.62 11.17
C ASP A 338 37.61 0.25 10.59
N GLN A 339 37.76 1.59 10.62
CA GLN A 339 36.74 2.56 10.18
C GLN A 339 36.04 2.20 8.86
N ASN A 340 36.77 1.70 7.87
CA ASN A 340 36.22 1.37 6.56
C ASN A 340 35.28 0.16 6.60
N LEU A 341 35.60 -0.84 7.41
CA LEU A 341 34.77 -2.02 7.60
C LEU A 341 33.51 -1.65 8.39
N LEU A 342 33.69 -0.90 9.48
CA LEU A 342 32.60 -0.46 10.34
C LEU A 342 31.66 0.51 9.62
N ALA A 343 32.18 1.41 8.78
CA ALA A 343 31.37 2.29 7.95
C ALA A 343 30.51 1.52 6.93
N ARG A 344 31.07 0.51 6.27
CA ARG A 344 30.32 -0.38 5.37
C ARG A 344 29.25 -1.16 6.14
N ARG A 345 29.57 -1.65 7.33
CA ARG A 345 28.60 -2.34 8.18
C ARG A 345 27.47 -1.40 8.59
N LEU A 346 27.79 -0.21 9.08
CA LEU A 346 26.81 0.80 9.47
C LEU A 346 25.92 1.21 8.30
N ALA A 347 26.50 1.49 7.12
CA ALA A 347 25.75 1.78 5.90
C ALA A 347 24.76 0.66 5.55
N SER A 348 25.18 -0.60 5.69
CA SER A 348 24.31 -1.75 5.40
C SER A 348 23.14 -1.86 6.38
N GLU A 349 23.37 -1.57 7.66
CA GLU A 349 22.33 -1.61 8.69
C GLU A 349 21.34 -0.44 8.56
N THR A 350 21.84 0.77 8.34
CA THR A 350 20.98 1.95 8.16
C THR A 350 20.20 1.89 6.85
N ALA A 351 20.79 1.38 5.76
CA ALA A 351 20.08 1.23 4.48
C ALA A 351 18.93 0.24 4.56
N LEU A 352 19.21 -0.94 5.12
CA LEU A 352 18.21 -1.96 5.37
C LEU A 352 17.08 -1.45 6.28
N SER A 353 17.43 -0.77 7.37
CA SER A 353 16.49 -0.15 8.29
C SER A 353 15.60 0.89 7.59
N SER A 354 16.19 1.75 6.75
CA SER A 354 15.45 2.73 5.94
C SER A 354 14.46 2.08 4.99
N VAL A 355 14.86 1.02 4.29
CA VAL A 355 13.98 0.33 3.33
C VAL A 355 12.86 -0.43 4.04
N ILE A 356 13.15 -1.12 5.15
CA ILE A 356 12.11 -1.77 5.97
C ILE A 356 11.12 -0.73 6.50
N TYR A 357 11.61 0.43 6.93
CA TYR A 357 10.75 1.53 7.36
C TYR A 357 9.83 2.01 6.24
N LYS A 358 10.36 2.28 5.04
CA LYS A 358 9.55 2.62 3.87
C LYS A 358 8.55 1.51 3.50
N ALA A 359 8.91 0.25 3.59
CA ALA A 359 8.01 -0.88 3.33
C ALA A 359 6.82 -0.90 4.32
N MET A 360 7.07 -0.67 5.61
CA MET A 360 6.00 -0.56 6.61
C MET A 360 5.10 0.65 6.39
N LEU A 361 5.64 1.76 5.85
CA LEU A 361 4.83 2.91 5.46
C LEU A 361 3.98 2.58 4.23
N LEU A 362 4.53 1.89 3.23
CA LEU A 362 3.79 1.46 2.05
C LEU A 362 2.61 0.56 2.44
N GLN A 363 2.81 -0.38 3.37
CA GLN A 363 1.72 -1.23 3.87
C GLN A 363 0.57 -0.39 4.43
N ARG A 364 0.87 0.65 5.22
CA ARG A 364 -0.16 1.57 5.75
C ARG A 364 -0.84 2.38 4.65
N THR A 365 -0.07 2.83 3.65
CA THR A 365 -0.60 3.55 2.48
C THR A 365 -1.55 2.69 1.67
N LEU A 366 -1.18 1.44 1.37
CA LEU A 366 -2.04 0.47 0.66
C LEU A 366 -3.33 0.18 1.44
N LEU A 367 -3.22 -0.03 2.76
CA LEU A 367 -4.39 -0.24 3.62
C LEU A 367 -5.31 0.97 3.69
N ALA A 368 -4.79 2.19 3.55
CA ALA A 368 -5.62 3.39 3.47
C ALA A 368 -6.27 3.53 2.09
N GLY A 369 -5.52 3.27 1.02
CA GLY A 369 -6.01 3.31 -0.37
C GLY A 369 -7.11 2.30 -0.62
N SER A 370 -7.02 1.10 -0.03
CA SER A 370 -8.07 0.07 -0.12
C SER A 370 -9.39 0.46 0.56
N ARG A 371 -9.42 1.56 1.32
CA ARG A 371 -10.63 2.14 1.91
C ARG A 371 -11.24 3.25 1.07
N GLU A 372 -10.65 3.61 -0.06
CA GLU A 372 -11.33 4.45 -1.05
C GLU A 372 -12.59 3.73 -1.54
N PRO A 373 -13.79 4.36 -1.58
CA PRO A 373 -15.05 3.66 -1.81
C PRO A 373 -15.16 2.89 -3.14
N ASN A 374 -14.56 3.39 -4.21
CA ASN A 374 -14.58 2.75 -5.53
C ASN A 374 -13.60 1.56 -5.56
N VAL A 375 -12.44 1.68 -4.91
CA VAL A 375 -11.49 0.57 -4.72
C VAL A 375 -12.11 -0.52 -3.82
N ALA A 376 -12.68 -0.12 -2.68
CA ALA A 376 -13.26 -1.03 -1.69
C ALA A 376 -14.46 -1.83 -2.22
N SER A 377 -15.19 -1.27 -3.20
CA SER A 377 -16.31 -1.94 -3.87
C SER A 377 -15.88 -2.80 -5.07
N ALA A 378 -14.65 -2.64 -5.56
CA ALA A 378 -14.08 -3.44 -6.64
C ALA A 378 -13.39 -4.70 -6.07
N GLN A 379 -14.12 -5.81 -5.97
CA GLN A 379 -13.59 -7.08 -5.43
C GLN A 379 -12.31 -7.60 -6.12
N PRO A 380 -12.14 -7.47 -7.45
CA PRO A 380 -10.87 -7.84 -8.10
C PRO A 380 -9.69 -7.01 -7.60
N ALA A 381 -9.91 -5.72 -7.30
CA ALA A 381 -8.88 -4.84 -6.75
C ALA A 381 -8.49 -5.24 -5.34
N THR A 382 -9.46 -5.44 -4.44
CA THR A 382 -9.18 -5.79 -3.05
C THR A 382 -8.41 -7.10 -2.93
N THR A 383 -8.74 -8.09 -3.77
CA THR A 383 -8.04 -9.37 -3.77
C THR A 383 -6.59 -9.26 -4.28
N ALA A 384 -6.35 -8.45 -5.32
CA ALA A 384 -5.00 -8.17 -5.79
C ALA A 384 -4.17 -7.41 -4.74
N LEU A 385 -4.80 -6.46 -4.03
CA LEU A 385 -4.16 -5.70 -2.95
C LEU A 385 -3.80 -6.59 -1.75
N ASP A 386 -4.66 -7.54 -1.37
CA ASP A 386 -4.36 -8.51 -0.31
C ASP A 386 -3.13 -9.36 -0.68
N SER A 387 -3.06 -9.87 -1.91
CA SER A 387 -1.89 -10.59 -2.44
C SER A 387 -0.61 -9.73 -2.41
N ASN A 388 -0.72 -8.46 -2.80
CA ASN A 388 0.41 -7.51 -2.75
C ASN A 388 0.86 -7.26 -1.29
N GLY A 389 -0.10 -7.12 -0.36
CA GLY A 389 0.18 -7.00 1.07
C GLY A 389 0.91 -8.21 1.63
N GLU A 390 0.44 -9.43 1.33
CA GLU A 390 1.10 -10.67 1.75
C GLU A 390 2.52 -10.80 1.19
N THR A 391 2.71 -10.39 -0.07
CA THR A 391 4.02 -10.39 -0.74
C THR A 391 4.98 -9.45 -0.02
N LEU A 392 4.56 -8.21 0.25
CA LEU A 392 5.36 -7.22 0.98
C LEU A 392 5.77 -7.72 2.37
N GLU A 393 4.82 -8.26 3.13
CA GLU A 393 5.11 -8.80 4.45
C GLU A 393 6.07 -9.99 4.40
N ARG A 394 5.95 -10.85 3.39
CA ARG A 394 6.86 -11.97 3.19
C ARG A 394 8.27 -11.47 2.90
N GLU A 395 8.44 -10.47 2.06
CA GLU A 395 9.76 -9.88 1.80
C GLU A 395 10.39 -9.28 3.06
N ILE A 396 9.62 -8.54 3.86
CA ILE A 396 10.10 -7.98 5.14
C ILE A 396 10.57 -9.10 6.08
N ARG A 397 9.78 -10.18 6.23
CA ARG A 397 10.15 -11.34 7.06
C ARG A 397 11.38 -12.07 6.53
N LEU A 398 11.52 -12.20 5.22
CA LEU A 398 12.69 -12.82 4.59
C LEU A 398 13.96 -12.03 4.90
N LEU A 399 13.93 -10.71 4.76
CA LEU A 399 15.07 -9.85 5.10
C LEU A 399 15.45 -9.95 6.58
N GLN A 400 14.46 -9.93 7.49
CA GLN A 400 14.70 -10.11 8.92
C GLN A 400 15.36 -11.47 9.22
N THR A 401 14.86 -12.53 8.59
CA THR A 401 15.39 -13.88 8.77
C THR A 401 16.82 -13.97 8.22
N GLU A 402 17.08 -13.40 7.05
CA GLU A 402 18.42 -13.40 6.45
C GLU A 402 19.44 -12.72 7.37
N LEU A 403 19.09 -11.60 8.00
CA LEU A 403 19.96 -10.92 8.95
C LEU A 403 20.25 -11.74 10.19
N GLN A 404 19.22 -12.35 10.77
CA GLN A 404 19.37 -13.23 11.94
C GLN A 404 20.30 -14.41 11.60
N VAL A 405 20.12 -15.02 10.43
CA VAL A 405 20.98 -16.10 9.94
C VAL A 405 22.42 -15.62 9.77
N ARG A 406 22.64 -14.45 9.14
CA ARG A 406 23.99 -13.88 8.99
C ARG A 406 24.67 -13.63 10.33
N GLN A 407 23.93 -13.12 11.33
CA GLN A 407 24.46 -12.89 12.68
C GLN A 407 24.82 -14.20 13.38
N LEU A 408 23.97 -15.22 13.29
CA LEU A 408 24.23 -16.56 13.85
C LEU A 408 25.45 -17.25 13.20
N LEU A 409 25.65 -17.05 11.89
CA LEU A 409 26.81 -17.61 11.19
C LEU A 409 28.11 -16.88 11.56
N ALA A 410 28.05 -15.56 11.78
CA ALA A 410 29.21 -14.75 12.14
C ALA A 410 29.75 -15.07 13.55
N THR A 411 28.87 -15.37 14.51
CA THR A 411 29.25 -15.65 15.91
C THR A 411 29.71 -17.10 16.15
N ASN A 412 29.82 -17.92 15.10
CA ASN A 412 30.17 -19.33 15.21
C ASN A 412 31.68 -19.59 14.97
N THR A 413 32.02 -20.69 14.30
CA THR A 413 33.38 -21.23 14.11
C THR A 413 34.46 -20.20 13.78
N VAL A 414 34.12 -19.14 13.04
CA VAL A 414 35.07 -18.05 12.71
C VAL A 414 35.48 -17.25 13.95
N SER A 415 34.52 -16.85 14.80
CA SER A 415 34.82 -16.18 16.08
C SER A 415 35.66 -17.09 16.97
N LEU A 416 35.31 -18.38 17.10
CA LEU A 416 36.07 -19.33 17.90
C LEU A 416 37.51 -19.51 17.41
N VAL A 417 37.73 -19.51 16.09
CA VAL A 417 39.07 -19.59 15.49
C VAL A 417 39.88 -18.33 15.78
N LEU A 418 39.26 -17.15 15.65
CA LEU A 418 39.90 -15.87 15.96
C LEU A 418 40.21 -15.74 17.45
N ASP A 419 39.28 -16.11 18.34
CA ASP A 419 39.46 -16.12 19.79
C ASP A 419 40.59 -17.07 20.20
N ARG A 420 40.66 -18.25 19.58
CA ARG A 420 41.76 -19.21 19.81
C ARG A 420 43.10 -18.68 19.29
N HIS A 421 43.11 -17.96 18.17
CA HIS A 421 44.33 -17.35 17.64
C HIS A 421 44.80 -16.19 18.51
N ALA A 422 43.90 -15.30 18.93
CA ALA A 422 44.20 -14.19 19.83
C ALA A 422 44.65 -14.69 21.22
N GLY A 423 43.90 -15.62 21.82
CA GLY A 423 44.28 -16.25 23.09
C GLY A 423 45.57 -17.06 23.01
N GLY A 424 45.87 -17.68 21.86
CA GLY A 424 47.16 -18.33 21.60
C GLY A 424 48.31 -17.34 21.43
N ALA A 425 48.07 -16.20 20.77
CA ALA A 425 49.04 -15.13 20.58
C ALA A 425 49.37 -14.42 21.90
N ASP A 426 48.38 -14.12 22.73
CA ASP A 426 48.57 -13.53 24.06
C ASP A 426 49.23 -14.51 25.04
N ALA A 427 48.88 -15.80 25.01
CA ALA A 427 49.58 -16.83 25.77
C ALA A 427 51.07 -16.92 25.35
N SER A 428 51.38 -16.78 24.07
CA SER A 428 52.77 -16.79 23.58
C SER A 428 53.57 -15.50 23.89
N ARG A 429 52.90 -14.36 24.14
CA ARG A 429 53.55 -13.13 24.66
C ARG A 429 53.81 -13.19 26.17
N SER A 430 53.13 -14.08 26.89
CA SER A 430 53.27 -14.26 28.34
C SER A 430 54.38 -15.25 28.76
N ILE A 431 55.19 -15.76 27.83
CA ILE A 431 56.45 -16.41 28.20
C ILE A 431 57.44 -15.29 28.57
N ASP A 432 57.24 -14.77 29.78
CA ASP A 432 58.17 -13.91 30.49
C ASP A 432 59.50 -14.64 30.58
N GLN A 433 60.47 -14.19 29.80
CA GLN A 433 61.84 -14.69 29.76
C GLN A 433 62.61 -14.23 31.02
N ARG A 434 62.00 -14.35 32.21
CA ARG A 434 62.70 -14.26 33.48
C ARG A 434 63.21 -15.65 33.84
N ASP A 435 64.29 -16.04 33.17
CA ASP A 435 65.17 -17.08 33.69
C ASP A 435 65.76 -16.54 35.01
N PRO A 436 65.43 -17.11 36.20
CA PRO A 436 65.84 -16.53 37.48
C PRO A 436 67.34 -16.67 37.76
N GLN A 437 68.10 -17.35 36.88
CA GLN A 437 69.55 -17.49 37.02
C GLN A 437 70.27 -17.15 35.72
N PRO A 438 70.82 -15.93 35.59
CA PRO A 438 71.48 -15.45 34.36
C PRO A 438 72.77 -16.20 33.96
N ASP A 439 73.20 -17.22 34.72
CA ASP A 439 74.51 -17.85 34.58
C ASP A 439 74.45 -19.38 34.36
N ARG A 440 73.28 -19.92 34.03
CA ARG A 440 73.08 -21.38 33.87
C ARG A 440 73.90 -21.98 32.73
N LEU A 441 73.99 -21.28 31.60
CA LEU A 441 74.80 -21.70 30.45
C LEU A 441 76.30 -21.62 30.75
N ARG A 442 76.72 -20.59 31.49
CA ARG A 442 78.12 -20.38 31.87
C ARG A 442 78.62 -21.44 32.85
N ARG A 443 77.77 -21.90 33.78
CA ARG A 443 78.09 -23.03 34.68
C ARG A 443 78.11 -24.38 33.97
N ALA A 444 77.30 -24.57 32.92
CA ALA A 444 77.33 -25.79 32.12
C ALA A 444 78.63 -25.94 31.32
N ASP A 445 79.19 -24.82 30.84
CA ASP A 445 80.48 -24.81 30.14
C ASP A 445 81.69 -24.93 31.09
N GLN A 446 81.59 -24.45 32.33
CA GLN A 446 82.65 -24.62 33.35
C GLN A 446 82.82 -26.07 33.84
N GLY A 447 81.83 -26.94 33.63
CA GLY A 447 81.94 -28.37 33.94
C GLY A 447 82.71 -29.19 32.90
N ARG A 448 83.12 -28.59 31.77
CA ARG A 448 83.78 -29.28 30.64
C ARG A 448 85.27 -28.97 30.48
N SER A 449 85.88 -28.21 31.38
CA SER A 449 87.34 -28.00 31.48
C SER A 449 87.72 -27.96 32.96
N ALA A 450 88.54 -28.82 33.55
CA ALA A 450 89.54 -29.80 33.14
C ALA A 450 89.89 -30.62 34.43
N PRO A 451 90.84 -31.58 34.44
CA PRO A 451 91.53 -32.25 33.34
C PRO A 451 91.12 -33.72 33.14
#